data_AF-A0A8S8YDX0-F1
#
_entry.id   AF-A0A8S8YDX0-F1
#
_cell.length_a   1.000
_cell.length_b   1.000
_cell.length_c   1.000
_cell.angle_alpha   90.00
_cell.angle_beta   90.00
_cell.angle_gamma   90.00
#
_symmetry.space_group_name_H-M   'P 1'
#
loop_
_entity.id
_entity.type
_entity.pdbx_description
1 polymer ?
#
loop_
_entity_poly.entity_id
_entity_poly.type
_entity_poly.pdbx_seq_one_letter_code
_entity_poly.pdbx_strand_id
1 'polypeptide(L)'
;MISDDRQHGTSAIYFSRPISRLDYTAMKYLSVAIILGFVIVFSYFAYYTSAIVFKSEGWAYLADTLPIFLGGMLAGIILVITYTSIGLALSSISRSRFFAAIGFLSIIYGTKLVSLLVELQFETTFMYALSPYDCLAHLGQFLLGIPSNYDHPVSISAVSILAMNSLAVWLLVSRVTSLEVTRE
;
A
#
# COMPACT_ATOMS: atom_id res chain seq x y z
N MET A 1 -0.61 -7.56 14.46
CA MET A 1 -0.45 -8.00 13.04
C MET A 1 -0.93 -9.46 12.91
N ILE A 2 -1.17 -10.00 11.71
CA ILE A 2 -1.60 -11.41 11.56
C ILE A 2 -0.52 -12.36 12.09
N SER A 3 0.75 -11.99 11.91
CA SER A 3 1.91 -12.71 12.46
C SER A 3 1.85 -12.90 13.98
N ASP A 4 1.36 -11.91 14.73
CA ASP A 4 1.26 -12.02 16.20
C ASP A 4 0.19 -13.03 16.60
N ASP A 5 -0.93 -13.08 15.85
CA ASP A 5 -2.01 -14.02 16.09
C ASP A 5 -1.62 -15.47 15.75
N ARG A 6 -0.65 -15.63 14.85
CA ARG A 6 -0.01 -16.92 14.54
C ARG A 6 1.01 -17.33 15.59
N GLN A 7 1.80 -16.38 16.09
CA GLN A 7 2.84 -16.64 17.08
C GLN A 7 2.25 -17.08 18.43
N HIS A 8 1.13 -16.48 18.84
CA HIS A 8 0.51 -16.75 20.13
C HIS A 8 -0.67 -17.72 20.06
N GLY A 9 -0.98 -18.28 18.88
CA GLY A 9 -2.09 -19.22 18.69
C GLY A 9 -3.49 -18.62 18.92
N THR A 10 -3.61 -17.30 19.09
CA THR A 10 -4.88 -16.60 19.36
C THR A 10 -5.85 -16.67 18.18
N SER A 11 -5.37 -16.99 16.98
CA SER A 11 -6.22 -17.29 15.81
C SER A 11 -7.28 -18.36 16.08
N ALA A 12 -6.96 -19.39 16.89
CA ALA A 12 -7.93 -20.44 17.26
C ALA A 12 -9.10 -19.92 18.11
N ILE A 13 -8.88 -18.88 18.91
CA ILE A 13 -9.91 -18.26 19.77
C ILE A 13 -10.92 -17.52 18.90
N TYR A 14 -10.48 -16.81 17.85
CA TYR A 14 -11.38 -16.10 16.95
C TYR A 14 -12.27 -17.04 16.14
N PHE A 15 -11.74 -18.19 15.71
CA PHE A 15 -12.48 -19.21 14.97
C PHE A 15 -13.36 -20.13 15.84
N SER A 16 -13.34 -19.95 17.17
CA SER A 16 -14.27 -20.64 18.07
C SER A 16 -15.68 -20.02 18.07
N ARG A 17 -15.80 -18.79 17.56
CA ARG A 17 -17.06 -18.07 17.36
C ARG A 17 -17.51 -18.18 15.90
N PRO A 18 -18.80 -18.01 15.58
CA PRO A 18 -19.31 -18.07 14.19
C PRO A 18 -18.92 -16.81 13.38
N ILE A 19 -17.61 -16.54 13.28
CA ILE A 19 -17.02 -15.47 12.49
C ILE A 19 -16.43 -16.13 11.24
N SER A 20 -16.80 -15.65 10.05
CA SER A 20 -16.23 -16.19 8.82
C SER A 20 -14.78 -15.76 8.64
N ARG A 21 -13.99 -16.55 7.90
CA ARG A 21 -12.57 -16.23 7.63
C ARG A 21 -12.41 -14.96 6.80
N LEU A 22 -13.39 -14.69 5.95
CA LEU A 22 -13.44 -13.46 5.17
C LEU A 22 -13.68 -12.27 6.09
N ASP A 23 -14.56 -12.39 7.09
CA ASP A 23 -14.78 -11.33 8.09
C ASP A 23 -13.52 -11.06 8.92
N TYR A 24 -12.80 -12.10 9.34
CA TYR A 24 -11.52 -11.94 10.05
C TYR A 24 -10.48 -11.21 9.19
N THR A 25 -10.36 -11.62 7.93
CA THR A 25 -9.41 -11.05 6.97
C THR A 25 -9.75 -9.59 6.66
N ALA A 26 -11.03 -9.31 6.41
CA ALA A 26 -11.54 -7.96 6.15
C ALA A 26 -11.35 -7.05 7.36
N MET A 27 -11.61 -7.54 8.58
CA MET A 27 -11.40 -6.78 9.82
C MET A 27 -9.93 -6.38 9.99
N LYS A 28 -8.99 -7.32 9.81
CA LYS A 28 -7.55 -7.03 9.89
C LYS A 28 -7.11 -6.08 8.79
N TYR A 29 -7.61 -6.28 7.56
CA TYR A 29 -7.33 -5.41 6.42
C TYR A 29 -7.77 -3.97 6.68
N LEU A 30 -9.04 -3.79 7.06
CA LEU A 30 -9.64 -2.49 7.31
C LEU A 30 -8.99 -1.79 8.51
N SER A 31 -8.62 -2.53 9.56
CA SER A 31 -7.90 -1.96 10.71
C SER A 31 -6.54 -1.37 10.31
N VAL A 32 -5.75 -2.09 9.51
CA VAL A 32 -4.44 -1.60 9.05
C VAL A 32 -4.60 -0.47 8.04
N ALA A 33 -5.56 -0.59 7.11
CA ALA A 33 -5.85 0.44 6.13
C ALA A 33 -6.30 1.76 6.78
N ILE A 34 -7.10 1.72 7.86
CA ILE A 34 -7.50 2.92 8.59
C ILE A 34 -6.31 3.58 9.29
N ILE A 35 -5.47 2.80 9.97
CA ILE A 35 -4.29 3.35 10.67
C ILE A 35 -3.35 3.99 9.64
N LEU A 36 -3.06 3.29 8.55
CA LEU A 36 -2.17 3.81 7.50
C LEU A 36 -2.81 4.99 6.76
N GLY A 37 -4.12 4.93 6.52
CA GLY A 37 -4.91 6.02 5.93
C GLY A 37 -4.89 7.28 6.79
N PHE A 38 -4.99 7.13 8.11
CA PHE A 38 -4.83 8.24 9.04
C PHE A 38 -3.41 8.82 8.97
N VAL A 39 -2.38 7.97 8.96
CA VAL A 39 -1.00 8.48 8.87
C VAL A 39 -0.73 9.19 7.55
N ILE A 40 -1.31 8.75 6.43
CA ILE A 40 -0.97 9.27 5.10
C ILE A 40 -1.95 10.34 4.63
N VAL A 41 -3.23 9.99 4.53
CA VAL A 41 -4.27 10.86 3.97
C VAL A 41 -4.57 12.00 4.93
N PHE A 42 -4.68 11.73 6.23
CA PHE A 42 -4.93 12.81 7.20
C PHE A 42 -3.69 13.72 7.37
N SER A 43 -2.46 13.20 7.33
CA SER A 43 -1.27 14.06 7.30
C SER A 43 -1.22 14.93 6.04
N TYR A 44 -1.62 14.41 4.88
CA TYR A 44 -1.71 15.19 3.65
C TYR A 44 -2.79 16.28 3.73
N PHE A 45 -3.95 15.96 4.29
CA PHE A 45 -5.01 16.92 4.56
C PHE A 45 -4.54 18.04 5.50
N ALA A 46 -3.86 17.68 6.59
CA ALA A 46 -3.30 18.61 7.56
C ALA A 46 -2.24 19.52 6.89
N TYR A 47 -1.37 18.94 6.06
CA TYR A 47 -0.39 19.69 5.29
C TYR A 47 -1.05 20.74 4.38
N TYR A 48 -2.04 20.32 3.58
CA TYR A 48 -2.78 21.22 2.68
C TYR A 48 -3.49 22.35 3.43
N THR A 49 -4.17 22.02 4.53
CA THR A 49 -4.87 23.01 5.36
C THR A 49 -3.89 24.00 6.00
N SER A 50 -2.76 23.50 6.51
CA SER A 50 -1.72 24.35 7.09
C SER A 50 -1.13 25.31 6.06
N ALA A 51 -0.93 24.86 4.83
CA ALA A 51 -0.41 25.69 3.75
C ALA A 51 -1.35 26.87 3.45
N ILE A 52 -2.67 26.64 3.45
CA ILE A 52 -3.67 27.69 3.25
C ILE A 52 -3.66 28.68 4.42
N VAL A 53 -3.68 28.18 5.66
CA VAL A 53 -3.73 29.02 6.86
C VAL A 53 -2.49 29.91 6.99
N PHE A 54 -1.29 29.35 6.82
CA PHE A 54 -0.04 30.09 7.01
C PHE A 54 0.28 31.04 5.85
N LYS A 55 -0.18 30.74 4.63
CA LYS A 55 0.01 31.62 3.47
C LYS A 55 -1.10 32.66 3.30
N SER A 56 -2.13 32.63 4.16
CA SER A 56 -3.31 33.52 4.08
C SER A 56 -3.99 33.49 2.72
N GLU A 57 -4.07 32.31 2.12
CA GLU A 57 -4.67 32.11 0.80
C GLU A 57 -6.20 32.17 0.87
N GLY A 58 -6.83 32.82 -0.12
CA GLY A 58 -8.29 33.02 -0.15
C GLY A 58 -9.08 31.87 -0.79
N TRP A 59 -10.40 32.04 -0.90
CA TRP A 59 -11.32 31.08 -1.54
C TRP A 59 -10.97 30.76 -3.00
N ALA A 60 -10.37 31.71 -3.73
CA ALA A 60 -9.93 31.51 -5.11
C ALA A 60 -8.81 30.45 -5.20
N TYR A 61 -7.81 30.54 -4.32
CA TYR A 61 -6.73 29.56 -4.24
C TYR A 61 -7.25 28.14 -3.95
N LEU A 62 -8.26 28.03 -3.07
CA LEU A 62 -8.90 26.76 -2.77
C LEU A 62 -9.56 26.17 -4.02
N ALA A 63 -10.29 26.97 -4.80
CA ALA A 63 -10.93 26.52 -6.04
C ALA A 63 -9.90 26.07 -7.10
N ASP A 64 -8.80 26.80 -7.22
CA ASP A 64 -7.75 26.53 -8.21
C ASP A 64 -6.92 25.29 -7.86
N THR A 65 -6.70 25.03 -6.56
CA THR A 65 -5.85 23.93 -6.09
C THR A 65 -6.62 22.68 -5.65
N LEU A 66 -7.96 22.75 -5.56
CA LEU A 66 -8.84 21.63 -5.23
C LEU A 66 -8.59 20.39 -6.11
N PRO A 67 -8.49 20.51 -7.45
CA PRO A 67 -8.28 19.35 -8.30
C PRO A 67 -6.96 18.62 -7.99
N ILE A 68 -5.90 19.37 -7.75
CA ILE A 68 -4.57 18.83 -7.39
C ILE A 68 -4.64 18.16 -6.01
N PHE A 69 -5.33 18.79 -5.05
CA PHE A 69 -5.55 18.21 -3.73
C PHE A 69 -6.31 16.88 -3.81
N LEU A 70 -7.39 16.80 -4.60
CA LEU A 70 -8.13 15.55 -4.81
C LEU A 70 -7.28 14.49 -5.52
N GLY A 71 -6.46 14.88 -6.49
CA GLY A 71 -5.50 13.98 -7.15
C GLY A 71 -4.51 13.38 -6.16
N GLY A 72 -3.94 14.21 -5.27
CA GLY A 72 -3.08 13.75 -4.18
C GLY A 72 -3.79 12.85 -3.16
N MET A 73 -5.05 13.15 -2.84
CA MET A 73 -5.87 12.33 -1.95
C MET A 73 -6.13 10.95 -2.55
N LEU A 74 -6.50 10.88 -3.84
CA LEU A 74 -6.67 9.62 -4.56
C LEU A 74 -5.37 8.82 -4.63
N ALA A 75 -4.24 9.47 -4.93
CA ALA A 75 -2.92 8.83 -4.89
C ALA A 75 -2.61 8.25 -3.51
N GLY A 76 -2.91 9.00 -2.44
CA GLY A 76 -2.76 8.55 -1.06
C GLY A 76 -3.62 7.33 -0.73
N ILE A 77 -4.87 7.28 -1.19
CA ILE A 77 -5.77 6.13 -1.00
C ILE A 77 -5.22 4.89 -1.74
N ILE A 78 -4.77 5.03 -2.99
CA ILE A 78 -4.18 3.94 -3.76
C ILE A 78 -2.92 3.39 -3.08
N LEU A 79 -2.08 4.29 -2.56
CA LEU A 79 -0.90 3.92 -1.77
C LEU A 79 -1.31 3.11 -0.53
N VAL A 80 -2.32 3.58 0.22
CA VAL A 80 -2.81 2.88 1.43
C VAL A 80 -3.27 1.47 1.11
N ILE A 81 -4.05 1.31 0.04
CA ILE A 81 -4.52 -0.01 -0.42
C ILE A 81 -3.34 -0.91 -0.77
N THR A 82 -2.37 -0.38 -1.50
CA THR A 82 -1.23 -1.16 -2.00
C THR A 82 -0.33 -1.64 -0.87
N TYR A 83 0.06 -0.73 0.03
CA TYR A 83 0.92 -1.08 1.17
C TYR A 83 0.22 -1.96 2.20
N THR A 84 -1.09 -1.77 2.41
CA THR A 84 -1.87 -2.66 3.29
C THR A 84 -1.93 -4.08 2.72
N SER A 85 -2.19 -4.21 1.41
CA SER A 85 -2.25 -5.50 0.72
C SER A 85 -0.93 -6.26 0.84
N ILE A 86 0.19 -5.63 0.46
CA ILE A 86 1.51 -6.25 0.52
C ILE A 86 1.92 -6.57 1.97
N GLY A 87 1.72 -5.61 2.90
CA GLY A 87 2.12 -5.77 4.30
C GLY A 87 1.37 -6.92 4.98
N LEU A 88 0.08 -7.06 4.75
CA LEU A 88 -0.71 -8.15 5.32
C LEU A 88 -0.45 -9.49 4.63
N ALA A 89 -0.20 -9.50 3.32
CA ALA A 89 0.22 -10.71 2.61
C ALA A 89 1.50 -11.28 3.23
N LEU A 90 2.52 -10.45 3.45
CA LEU A 90 3.77 -10.86 4.10
C LEU A 90 3.57 -11.26 5.57
N SER A 91 2.71 -10.53 6.30
CA SER A 91 2.35 -10.88 7.68
C SER A 91 1.63 -12.23 7.77
N SER A 92 0.89 -12.65 6.73
CA SER A 92 0.23 -13.95 6.68
C SER A 92 1.20 -15.12 6.46
N ILE A 93 2.33 -14.86 5.79
CA ILE A 93 3.39 -15.84 5.52
C ILE A 93 4.28 -16.02 6.76
N SER A 94 4.67 -14.91 7.39
CA SER A 94 5.61 -14.91 8.51
C SER A 94 4.95 -15.26 9.84
N ARG A 95 5.67 -16.01 10.69
CA ARG A 95 5.29 -16.22 12.10
C ARG A 95 5.81 -15.14 13.04
N SER A 96 6.72 -14.28 12.59
CA SER A 96 7.32 -13.21 13.41
C SER A 96 7.09 -11.85 12.77
N ARG A 97 6.71 -10.87 13.61
CA ARG A 97 6.50 -9.48 13.21
C ARG A 97 7.73 -8.86 12.55
N PHE A 98 8.93 -9.24 13.00
CA PHE A 98 10.19 -8.68 12.51
C PHE A 98 10.48 -9.13 11.08
N PHE A 99 10.34 -10.42 10.79
CA PHE A 99 10.51 -10.94 9.43
C PHE A 99 9.45 -10.42 8.46
N ALA A 100 8.21 -10.21 8.92
CA ALA A 100 7.18 -9.58 8.10
C ALA A 100 7.55 -8.13 7.75
N ALA A 101 8.03 -7.36 8.73
CA ALA A 101 8.44 -5.97 8.55
C ALA A 101 9.65 -5.85 7.62
N ILE A 102 10.69 -6.67 7.83
CA ILE A 102 11.86 -6.69 6.94
C ILE A 102 11.44 -7.09 5.52
N GLY A 103 10.63 -8.13 5.36
CA GLY A 103 10.15 -8.53 4.04
C GLY A 103 9.43 -7.39 3.32
N PHE A 104 8.59 -6.64 4.04
CA PHE A 104 7.86 -5.50 3.48
C PHE A 104 8.81 -4.40 3.02
N LEU A 105 9.75 -4.00 3.88
CA LEU A 105 10.76 -3.00 3.55
C LEU A 105 11.67 -3.45 2.40
N SER A 106 12.08 -4.71 2.39
CA SER A 106 12.91 -5.29 1.34
C SER A 106 12.19 -5.32 -0.01
N ILE A 107 10.88 -5.59 -0.05
CA ILE A 107 10.12 -5.50 -1.30
C ILE A 107 10.07 -4.06 -1.79
N ILE A 108 9.71 -3.10 -0.93
CA ILE A 108 9.55 -1.70 -1.35
C ILE A 108 10.89 -1.09 -1.76
N TYR A 109 11.88 -1.12 -0.87
CA TYR A 109 13.18 -0.48 -1.12
C TYR A 109 14.07 -1.33 -2.02
N GLY A 110 14.04 -2.65 -1.90
CA GLY A 110 14.87 -3.53 -2.71
C GLY A 110 14.48 -3.48 -4.19
N THR A 111 13.19 -3.53 -4.52
CA THR A 111 12.74 -3.42 -5.92
C THR A 111 13.03 -2.04 -6.50
N LYS A 112 12.86 -0.97 -5.71
CA LYS A 112 13.27 0.39 -6.11
C LYS A 112 14.76 0.46 -6.41
N LEU A 113 15.62 -0.06 -5.53
CA LEU A 113 17.07 -0.04 -5.72
C LEU A 113 17.49 -0.82 -6.97
N VAL A 114 16.90 -2.01 -7.19
CA VAL A 114 17.18 -2.79 -8.40
C VAL A 114 16.72 -2.03 -9.65
N SER A 115 15.54 -1.41 -9.63
CA SER A 115 15.02 -0.65 -10.76
C SER A 115 15.89 0.56 -11.09
N LEU A 116 16.36 1.27 -10.07
CA LEU A 116 17.31 2.37 -10.20
C LEU A 116 18.64 1.92 -10.83
N LEU A 117 19.20 0.80 -10.37
CA LEU A 117 20.46 0.27 -10.94
C LEU A 117 20.29 -0.13 -12.41
N VAL A 118 19.15 -0.71 -12.77
CA VAL A 118 18.84 -1.08 -14.16
C VAL A 118 18.69 0.16 -15.02
N GLU A 119 17.99 1.20 -14.55
CA GLU A 119 17.86 2.45 -15.28
C GLU A 119 19.24 3.11 -15.51
N LEU A 120 20.08 3.20 -14.47
CA LEU A 120 21.41 3.80 -14.59
C LEU A 120 22.32 3.06 -15.58
N GLN A 121 22.13 1.75 -15.74
CA GLN A 121 22.99 0.92 -16.58
C GLN A 121 22.49 0.76 -18.01
N PHE A 122 21.17 0.71 -18.20
CA PHE A 122 20.54 0.37 -19.47
C PHE A 122 19.66 1.48 -20.03
N GLU A 123 19.47 2.58 -19.29
CA GLU A 123 18.59 3.70 -19.67
C GLU A 123 17.16 3.22 -20.00
N THR A 124 16.70 2.17 -19.29
CA THR A 124 15.35 1.62 -19.46
C THR A 124 14.55 1.68 -18.17
N THR A 125 13.29 2.08 -18.30
CA THR A 125 12.36 2.24 -17.17
C THR A 125 11.44 1.05 -16.96
N PHE A 126 11.57 -0.03 -17.75
CA PHE A 126 10.68 -1.19 -17.70
C PHE A 126 10.70 -1.90 -16.34
N MET A 127 11.86 -1.90 -15.66
CA MET A 127 12.01 -2.57 -14.37
C MET A 127 11.19 -1.88 -13.26
N TYR A 128 10.85 -0.59 -13.43
CA TYR A 128 9.99 0.13 -12.49
C TYR A 128 8.58 -0.46 -12.38
N ALA A 129 8.13 -1.23 -13.38
CA ALA A 129 6.89 -1.98 -13.28
C ALA A 129 6.88 -2.98 -12.11
N LEU A 130 8.04 -3.48 -11.66
CA LEU A 130 8.11 -4.39 -10.50
C LEU A 130 8.22 -3.67 -9.16
N SER A 131 8.49 -2.36 -9.16
CA SER A 131 8.63 -1.57 -7.94
C SER A 131 7.28 -0.98 -7.54
N PRO A 132 6.68 -1.40 -6.41
CA PRO A 132 5.43 -0.82 -5.94
C PRO A 132 5.58 0.69 -5.66
N TYR A 133 6.76 1.10 -5.17
CA TYR A 133 7.06 2.50 -4.90
C TYR A 133 7.01 3.34 -6.17
N ASP A 134 7.69 2.90 -7.23
CA ASP A 134 7.80 3.68 -8.46
C ASP A 134 6.50 3.67 -9.25
N CYS A 135 5.76 2.56 -9.25
CA CYS A 135 4.43 2.53 -9.86
C CYS A 135 3.47 3.51 -9.17
N LEU A 136 3.51 3.59 -7.84
CA LEU A 136 2.70 4.55 -7.07
C LEU A 136 3.15 5.99 -7.30
N ALA A 137 4.46 6.23 -7.39
CA ALA A 137 5.00 7.55 -7.69
C ALA A 137 4.59 8.02 -9.08
N HIS A 138 4.69 7.16 -10.10
CA HIS A 138 4.29 7.47 -11.47
C HIS A 138 2.79 7.78 -11.58
N LEU A 139 1.94 6.96 -10.95
CA LEU A 139 0.50 7.20 -10.91
C LEU A 139 0.17 8.49 -10.13
N GLY A 140 0.87 8.75 -9.02
CA GLY A 140 0.74 9.99 -8.25
C GLY A 140 1.13 11.23 -9.05
N GLN A 141 2.23 11.18 -9.81
CA GLN A 141 2.68 12.26 -10.69
C GLN A 141 1.63 12.58 -11.75
N PHE A 142 1.05 11.54 -12.36
CA PHE A 142 -0.05 11.69 -13.31
C PHE A 142 -1.29 12.34 -12.67
N LEU A 143 -1.73 11.88 -11.49
CA LEU A 143 -2.90 12.44 -10.80
C LEU A 143 -2.71 13.89 -10.35
N LEU A 144 -1.47 14.29 -10.06
CA LEU A 144 -1.11 15.65 -9.67
C LEU A 144 -0.82 16.55 -10.88
N GLY A 145 -0.78 16.01 -12.10
CA GLY A 145 -0.46 16.75 -13.32
C GLY A 145 0.98 17.26 -13.36
N ILE A 146 1.90 16.64 -12.63
CA ILE A 146 3.32 17.03 -12.60
C ILE A 146 4.12 16.22 -13.63
N PRO A 147 5.28 16.74 -14.11
CA PRO A 147 6.11 16.02 -15.08
C PRO A 147 6.45 14.62 -14.60
N SER A 148 6.27 13.64 -15.49
CA SER A 148 6.65 12.25 -15.20
C SER A 148 8.17 12.13 -15.23
N ASN A 149 8.71 11.39 -14.26
CA ASN A 149 10.11 10.97 -14.27
C ASN A 149 10.31 9.64 -15.04
N TYR A 150 9.26 9.11 -15.64
CA TYR A 150 9.24 7.78 -16.23
C TYR A 150 8.86 7.84 -17.71
N ASP A 151 9.64 7.17 -18.56
CA ASP A 151 9.43 7.16 -20.02
C ASP A 151 8.33 6.21 -20.50
N HIS A 152 7.95 5.23 -19.68
CA HIS A 152 6.93 4.25 -20.04
C HIS A 152 5.52 4.81 -19.80
N PRO A 153 4.47 4.28 -20.47
CA PRO A 153 3.11 4.75 -20.26
C PRO A 153 2.56 4.39 -18.86
N VAL A 154 1.81 5.32 -18.25
CA VAL A 154 1.17 5.19 -16.93
C VAL A 154 0.30 3.93 -16.81
N SER A 155 -0.26 3.46 -17.93
CA SER A 155 -1.06 2.22 -17.98
C SER A 155 -0.29 1.00 -17.46
N ILE A 156 1.02 0.92 -17.69
CA ILE A 156 1.86 -0.18 -17.20
C ILE A 156 1.94 -0.13 -15.66
N SER A 157 2.16 1.04 -15.08
CA SER A 157 2.18 1.22 -13.63
C SER A 157 0.82 0.93 -13.00
N ALA A 158 -0.28 1.37 -13.64
CA ALA A 158 -1.63 1.09 -13.17
C ALA A 158 -1.95 -0.41 -13.19
N VAL A 159 -1.62 -1.10 -14.29
CA VAL A 159 -1.79 -2.55 -14.42
C VAL A 159 -0.93 -3.28 -13.38
N SER A 160 0.30 -2.82 -13.15
CA SER A 160 1.17 -3.42 -12.15
C SER A 160 0.63 -3.29 -10.72
N ILE A 161 0.14 -2.10 -10.33
CA ILE A 161 -0.50 -1.89 -9.03
C ILE A 161 -1.69 -2.84 -8.85
N LEU A 162 -2.55 -2.96 -9.87
CA LEU A 162 -3.70 -3.87 -9.82
C LEU A 162 -3.25 -5.33 -9.70
N ALA A 163 -2.22 -5.73 -10.44
CA ALA A 163 -1.66 -7.07 -10.37
C ALA A 163 -1.06 -7.37 -8.99
N MET A 164 -0.23 -6.47 -8.45
CA MET A 164 0.37 -6.58 -7.12
C MET A 164 -0.68 -6.70 -6.03
N ASN A 165 -1.72 -5.84 -6.07
CA ASN A 165 -2.80 -5.87 -5.09
C ASN A 165 -3.61 -7.16 -5.17
N SER A 166 -3.96 -7.58 -6.39
CA SER A 166 -4.69 -8.83 -6.61
C SER A 166 -3.91 -10.04 -6.12
N LEU A 167 -2.61 -10.11 -6.43
CA LEU A 167 -1.72 -11.18 -5.97
C LEU A 167 -1.56 -11.17 -4.45
N ALA A 168 -1.37 -10.00 -3.84
CA ALA A 168 -1.21 -9.88 -2.40
C ALA A 168 -2.49 -10.26 -1.63
N VAL A 169 -3.66 -9.82 -2.10
CA VAL A 169 -4.95 -10.20 -1.51
C VAL A 169 -5.22 -11.69 -1.71
N TRP A 170 -4.96 -12.23 -2.91
CA TRP A 170 -5.10 -13.66 -3.17
C TRP A 170 -4.21 -14.51 -2.25
N LEU A 171 -2.95 -14.11 -2.07
CA LEU A 171 -2.02 -14.78 -1.16
C LEU A 171 -2.53 -14.74 0.28
N LEU A 172 -2.96 -13.57 0.73
CA LEU A 172 -3.51 -13.37 2.07
C LEU A 172 -4.74 -14.27 2.32
N VAL A 173 -5.71 -14.28 1.41
CA VAL A 173 -6.92 -15.11 1.53
C VAL A 173 -6.55 -16.59 1.55
N SER A 174 -5.72 -17.05 0.61
CA SER A 174 -5.32 -18.47 0.52
C SER A 174 -4.58 -18.96 1.77
N ARG A 175 -3.76 -18.10 2.40
CA ARG A 175 -3.03 -18.44 3.64
C ARG A 175 -3.90 -18.41 4.87
N VAL A 176 -4.90 -17.52 4.94
CA VAL A 176 -5.86 -17.51 6.05
C VAL A 176 -6.79 -18.73 5.96
N THR A 177 -7.18 -19.14 4.75
CA THR A 177 -7.96 -20.38 4.58
C THR A 177 -7.18 -21.63 5.00
N SER A 178 -5.86 -21.66 4.81
CA SER A 178 -5.01 -22.80 5.19
C SER A 178 -4.67 -22.88 6.69
N LEU A 179 -5.20 -21.99 7.54
CA LEU A 179 -5.00 -22.03 8.99
C LEU A 179 -5.84 -23.11 9.71
N GLU A 180 -6.48 -24.02 8.98
CA GLU A 180 -7.24 -25.13 9.57
C GLU A 180 -6.35 -26.20 10.22
N VAL A 181 -6.64 -26.41 11.52
CA VAL A 181 -6.68 -27.69 12.23
C VAL A 181 -5.48 -28.62 12.02
N THR A 182 -4.33 -28.27 12.57
CA THR A 182 -3.51 -29.31 13.23
C THR A 182 -4.09 -29.52 14.62
N ARG A 183 -5.09 -30.41 14.72
CA ARG A 183 -5.31 -31.17 15.96
C ARG A 183 -4.13 -32.13 16.05
N GLU A 184 -3.09 -31.72 16.74
CA GLU A 184 -2.18 -32.63 17.44
C GLU A 184 -2.44 -32.48 18.94
#